data_AF-W5XY07-F1
#
_entry.id   AF-W5XY07-F1
#
_cell.length_a   1.000
_cell.length_b   1.000
_cell.length_c   1.000
_cell.angle_alpha   90.00
_cell.angle_beta   90.00
_cell.angle_gamma   90.00
#
_symmetry.space_group_name_H-M   'P 1'
#
loop_
_entity.id
_entity.type
_entity.pdbx_description
1 polymer ?
#
loop_
_entity_poly.entity_id
_entity_poly.type
_entity_poly.pdbx_seq_one_letter_code
_entity_poly.pdbx_strand_id
1 'polypeptide(L)'
;MREQGRLDELTELESKLAEVNKGIEDVDYRAANVRTGYVYVISNIGSFGERMVKIGMTRRLDPYDRVSELSDASVPFNFDVHAMHFSEDAVGIEAELHRIFADRKVNRINSRREFFYVTPAEVKQELLKVAGNILEYVDEPEAEQYRESLKIQQAESAQP
;
A
#
# COMPACT_ATOMS: atom_id res chain seq x y z
N MET A 1 44.31 -13.91 8.74
CA MET A 1 43.84 -13.22 9.95
C MET A 1 42.83 -12.11 9.63
N ARG A 2 43.17 -11.08 8.84
CA ARG A 2 42.22 -9.99 8.50
C ARG A 2 41.02 -10.39 7.63
N GLU A 3 41.16 -11.43 6.81
CA GLU A 3 40.10 -11.90 5.90
C GLU A 3 39.09 -12.81 6.61
N GLN A 4 39.57 -13.62 7.56
CA GLN A 4 38.74 -14.45 8.44
C GLN A 4 37.82 -13.58 9.31
N GLY A 5 38.37 -12.56 9.98
CA GLY A 5 37.58 -11.67 10.83
C GLY A 5 36.49 -10.90 10.08
N ARG A 6 36.66 -10.64 8.78
CA ARG A 6 35.66 -9.96 7.94
C ARG A 6 34.52 -10.90 7.52
N LEU A 7 34.80 -12.19 7.35
CA LEU A 7 33.80 -13.23 7.08
C LEU A 7 32.96 -13.53 8.33
N ASP A 8 33.61 -13.51 9.49
CA ASP A 8 32.95 -13.70 10.79
C ASP A 8 32.00 -12.51 11.08
N GLU A 9 32.45 -11.28 10.85
CA GLU A 9 31.62 -10.07 10.95
C GLU A 9 30.42 -10.10 9.99
N LEU A 10 30.61 -10.54 8.74
CA LEU A 10 29.53 -10.68 7.75
C LEU A 10 28.47 -11.69 8.20
N THR A 11 28.90 -12.85 8.70
CA THR A 11 28.00 -13.91 9.17
C THR A 11 27.20 -13.47 10.40
N GLU A 12 27.84 -12.73 11.31
CA GLU A 12 27.17 -12.19 12.49
C GLU A 12 26.14 -11.11 12.12
N LEU A 13 26.46 -10.27 11.13
CA LEU A 13 25.53 -9.30 10.56
C LEU A 13 24.33 -9.96 9.87
N GLU A 14 24.55 -11.01 9.08
CA GLU A 14 23.48 -11.78 8.44
C GLU A 14 22.57 -12.47 9.47
N SER A 15 23.16 -13.03 10.54
CA SER A 15 22.40 -13.63 11.63
C SER A 15 21.56 -12.60 12.38
N LYS A 16 22.10 -11.42 12.69
CA LYS A 16 21.35 -10.32 13.31
C LYS A 16 20.24 -9.82 12.40
N LEU A 17 20.49 -9.76 11.09
CA LEU A 17 19.46 -9.37 10.11
C LEU A 17 18.32 -10.38 10.08
N ALA A 18 18.64 -11.68 10.07
CA ALA A 18 17.65 -12.76 10.12
C ALA A 18 16.85 -12.75 11.43
N GLU A 19 17.50 -12.48 12.57
CA GLU A 19 16.85 -12.39 13.88
C GLU A 19 15.93 -11.18 13.97
N VAL A 20 16.35 -10.02 13.43
CA VAL A 20 15.49 -8.83 13.33
C VAL A 20 14.30 -9.08 12.41
N ASN A 21 14.50 -9.74 11.26
CA ASN A 21 13.42 -10.10 10.35
C ASN A 21 12.42 -11.06 11.01
N LYS A 22 12.92 -12.07 11.72
CA LYS A 22 12.09 -13.01 12.48
C LYS A 22 11.33 -12.32 13.63
N GLY A 23 11.95 -11.36 14.32
CA GLY A 23 11.30 -10.58 15.35
C GLY A 23 10.19 -9.66 14.80
N ILE A 24 10.36 -9.14 13.59
CA ILE A 24 9.30 -8.40 12.87
C ILE A 24 8.16 -9.36 12.52
N GLU A 25 8.47 -10.53 11.96
CA GLU A 25 7.47 -11.57 11.64
C GLU A 25 6.68 -12.01 12.88
N ASP A 26 7.34 -12.22 14.04
CA ASP A 26 6.70 -12.65 15.29
C ASP A 26 5.83 -11.55 15.93
N VAL A 27 6.25 -10.28 15.84
CA VAL A 27 5.44 -9.14 16.31
C VAL A 27 4.21 -8.93 15.42
N ASP A 28 4.39 -9.05 14.11
CA ASP A 28 3.29 -9.03 13.15
C ASP A 28 2.35 -10.23 13.39
N TYR A 29 2.88 -11.42 13.71
CA TYR A 29 2.09 -12.61 14.03
C TYR A 29 1.18 -12.41 15.26
N ARG A 30 1.68 -11.76 16.32
CA ARG A 30 0.90 -11.51 17.55
C ARG A 30 -0.18 -10.44 17.36
N ALA A 31 0.09 -9.41 16.56
CA ALA A 31 -0.92 -8.44 16.15
C ALA A 31 -1.91 -9.02 15.10
N ALA A 32 -1.48 -10.02 14.33
CA ALA A 32 -2.26 -10.75 13.32
C ALA A 32 -3.18 -11.85 13.86
N ASN A 33 -3.12 -12.19 15.16
CA ASN A 33 -4.08 -13.13 15.76
C ASN A 33 -5.54 -12.65 15.65
N VAL A 34 -5.76 -11.35 15.39
CA VAL A 34 -7.04 -10.84 14.88
C VAL A 34 -6.90 -10.65 13.37
N ARG A 35 -7.36 -11.63 12.59
CA ARG A 35 -7.25 -11.65 11.12
C ARG A 35 -8.29 -10.76 10.43
N THR A 36 -9.37 -10.45 11.13
CA THR A 36 -10.52 -9.68 10.63
C THR A 36 -10.20 -8.19 10.49
N GLY A 37 -10.69 -7.58 9.42
CA GLY A 37 -10.55 -6.15 9.16
C GLY A 37 -11.00 -5.77 7.76
N TYR A 38 -10.55 -4.60 7.31
CA TYR A 38 -10.78 -4.09 5.96
C TYR A 38 -9.45 -4.03 5.20
N VAL A 39 -9.41 -4.60 4.00
CA VAL A 39 -8.36 -4.35 3.01
C VAL A 39 -8.78 -3.16 2.17
N TYR A 40 -7.94 -2.12 2.09
CA TYR A 40 -8.19 -0.96 1.26
C TYR A 40 -7.23 -0.90 0.08
N VAL A 41 -7.74 -0.35 -1.02
CA VAL A 41 -7.00 -0.03 -2.22
C VAL A 41 -7.22 1.44 -2.51
N ILE A 42 -6.16 2.24 -2.50
CA ILE A 42 -6.25 3.69 -2.67
C ILE A 42 -5.22 4.20 -3.68
N SER A 43 -5.55 5.27 -4.38
CA SER A 43 -4.62 5.97 -5.29
C SER A 43 -4.68 7.48 -5.09
N ASN A 44 -3.67 8.17 -5.59
CA ASN A 44 -3.62 9.62 -5.57
C ASN A 44 -2.94 10.07 -6.86
N ILE A 45 -3.74 10.22 -7.91
CA ILE A 45 -3.22 10.46 -9.25
C ILE A 45 -2.54 11.81 -9.37
N GLY A 46 -2.97 12.81 -8.58
CA GLY A 46 -2.37 14.13 -8.59
C GLY A 46 -0.96 14.16 -7.98
N SER A 47 -0.64 13.23 -7.08
CA SER A 47 0.67 13.12 -6.45
C SER A 47 1.58 12.09 -7.13
N PHE A 48 1.00 10.98 -7.60
CA PHE A 48 1.76 9.79 -7.99
C PHE A 48 1.45 9.29 -9.41
N GLY A 49 0.51 9.91 -10.12
CA GLY A 49 0.04 9.45 -11.43
C GLY A 49 -0.88 8.23 -11.38
N GLU A 50 -1.30 7.75 -12.55
CA GLU A 50 -2.35 6.73 -12.71
C GLU A 50 -1.89 5.29 -12.41
N ARG A 51 -0.58 5.07 -12.28
CA ARG A 51 0.03 3.74 -12.16
C ARG A 51 0.70 3.51 -10.81
N MET A 52 0.20 4.17 -9.77
CA MET A 52 0.66 3.96 -8.41
C MET A 52 -0.52 3.79 -7.47
N VAL A 53 -0.54 2.64 -6.80
CA VAL A 53 -1.59 2.26 -5.85
C VAL A 53 -0.96 1.90 -4.51
N LYS A 54 -1.62 2.29 -3.43
CA LYS A 54 -1.36 1.76 -2.10
C LYS A 54 -2.38 0.69 -1.75
N ILE A 55 -1.87 -0.45 -1.29
CA ILE A 55 -2.66 -1.55 -0.75
C ILE A 55 -2.31 -1.68 0.72
N GLY A 56 -3.30 -1.80 1.59
CA GLY A 56 -3.07 -2.04 3.01
C GLY A 56 -4.33 -2.51 3.71
N MET A 57 -4.26 -2.65 5.03
CA MET A 57 -5.41 -3.03 5.85
C MET A 57 -5.60 -2.13 7.06
N THR A 58 -6.82 -2.13 7.59
CA THR A 58 -7.19 -1.44 8.82
C THR A 58 -8.19 -2.28 9.61
N ARG A 59 -8.13 -2.16 10.94
CA ARG A 59 -9.07 -2.80 11.88
C ARG A 59 -9.93 -1.78 12.62
N ARG A 60 -9.92 -0.53 12.16
CA ARG A 60 -10.71 0.55 12.76
C ARG A 60 -12.20 0.28 12.56
N LEU A 61 -12.98 0.81 13.49
CA LEU A 61 -14.44 0.78 13.41
C LEU A 61 -14.92 1.53 12.16
N ASP A 62 -14.39 2.75 11.97
CA ASP A 62 -14.50 3.47 10.70
C ASP A 62 -13.20 3.31 9.89
N PRO A 63 -13.22 2.55 8.79
CA PRO A 63 -12.03 2.34 7.99
C PRO A 63 -11.62 3.57 7.17
N TYR A 64 -12.53 4.51 6.91
CA TYR A 64 -12.23 5.72 6.12
C TYR A 64 -11.39 6.73 6.90
N ASP A 65 -11.49 6.75 8.23
CA ASP A 65 -10.60 7.55 9.10
C ASP A 65 -9.11 7.28 8.80
N ARG A 66 -8.77 6.02 8.51
CA ARG A 66 -7.38 5.66 8.17
C ARG A 66 -6.94 6.28 6.85
N VAL A 67 -7.82 6.34 5.86
CA VAL A 67 -7.52 6.96 4.55
C VAL A 67 -7.38 8.46 4.69
N SER A 68 -8.21 9.09 5.53
CA SER A 68 -8.12 10.52 5.86
C SER A 68 -6.76 10.88 6.46
N GLU A 69 -6.32 10.15 7.50
CA GLU A 69 -5.00 10.38 8.11
C GLU A 69 -3.83 10.19 7.14
N LEU A 70 -3.95 9.24 6.20
CA LEU A 70 -2.93 9.03 5.18
C LEU A 70 -2.86 10.19 4.18
N SER A 71 -4.01 10.82 3.90
CA SER A 71 -4.09 12.00 3.04
C SER A 71 -3.45 13.22 3.71
N ASP A 72 -3.66 13.39 5.02
CA ASP A 72 -3.07 14.50 5.78
C ASP A 72 -1.55 14.36 5.99
N ALA A 73 -1.00 13.15 5.81
CA ALA A 73 0.37 12.81 6.18
C ALA A 73 1.45 13.21 5.14
N SER A 74 1.24 14.26 4.34
CA SER A 74 2.18 14.87 3.37
C SER A 74 1.93 14.59 1.88
N VAL A 75 0.67 14.45 1.44
CA VAL A 75 0.34 14.45 0.00
C VAL A 75 -0.49 15.70 -0.37
N PRO A 76 -0.30 16.28 -1.57
CA PRO A 76 -1.00 17.51 -1.99
C PRO A 76 -2.50 17.33 -2.29
N PHE A 77 -2.96 16.09 -2.49
CA PHE A 77 -4.36 15.76 -2.76
C PHE A 77 -4.79 14.61 -1.87
N ASN A 78 -6.10 14.48 -1.64
CA ASN A 78 -6.63 13.32 -0.93
C ASN A 78 -6.47 12.03 -1.73
N PHE A 79 -6.43 10.90 -1.02
CA PHE A 79 -6.49 9.59 -1.67
C PHE A 79 -7.92 9.27 -2.12
N ASP A 80 -8.05 8.80 -3.36
CA ASP A 80 -9.26 8.16 -3.87
C ASP A 80 -9.32 6.71 -3.39
N VAL A 81 -10.50 6.26 -2.96
CA VAL A 81 -10.73 4.88 -2.51
C VAL A 81 -11.29 4.05 -3.64
N HIS A 82 -10.54 3.02 -4.06
CA HIS A 82 -10.98 2.06 -5.07
C HIS A 82 -11.70 0.87 -4.45
N ALA A 83 -11.28 0.44 -3.26
CA ALA A 83 -11.92 -0.64 -2.53
C ALA A 83 -11.81 -0.43 -1.03
N MET A 84 -12.86 -0.85 -0.32
CA MET A 84 -12.87 -1.02 1.12
C MET A 84 -13.48 -2.39 1.46
N HIS A 85 -12.67 -3.43 1.35
CA HIS A 85 -13.14 -4.82 1.40
C HIS A 85 -13.02 -5.40 2.82
N PHE A 86 -14.17 -5.61 3.48
CA PHE A 86 -14.23 -6.33 4.74
C PHE A 86 -13.95 -7.82 4.55
N SER A 87 -13.13 -8.40 5.42
CA SER A 87 -12.89 -9.84 5.47
C SER A 87 -12.57 -10.32 6.88
N GLU A 88 -13.00 -11.54 7.21
CA GLU A 88 -12.54 -12.24 8.41
C GLU A 88 -11.05 -12.59 8.35
N ASP A 89 -10.48 -12.63 7.14
CA ASP A 89 -9.07 -12.85 6.86
C ASP A 89 -8.44 -11.72 6.02
N ALA A 90 -8.64 -10.47 6.44
CA ALA A 90 -8.05 -9.30 5.80
C ALA A 90 -6.52 -9.38 5.75
N VAL A 91 -5.89 -9.96 6.77
CA VAL A 91 -4.43 -10.17 6.82
C VAL A 91 -3.96 -11.10 5.70
N GLY A 92 -4.64 -12.23 5.50
CA GLY A 92 -4.29 -13.17 4.44
C GLY A 92 -4.46 -12.58 3.04
N ILE A 93 -5.56 -11.85 2.80
CA ILE A 93 -5.82 -11.20 1.51
C ILE A 93 -4.74 -10.15 1.21
N GLU A 94 -4.41 -9.30 2.18
CA GLU A 94 -3.44 -8.23 2.00
C GLU A 94 -2.03 -8.78 1.73
N ALA A 95 -1.59 -9.78 2.52
CA ALA A 95 -0.29 -10.42 2.35
C ALA A 95 -0.16 -11.08 0.97
N GLU A 96 -1.24 -11.72 0.49
CA GLU A 96 -1.26 -12.36 -0.82
C GLU A 96 -1.18 -11.34 -1.96
N LEU A 97 -1.91 -10.23 -1.87
CA LEU A 97 -1.80 -9.13 -2.85
C LEU A 97 -0.39 -8.54 -2.86
N HIS A 98 0.22 -8.32 -1.70
CA HIS A 98 1.60 -7.84 -1.61
C HIS A 98 2.59 -8.81 -2.26
N ARG A 99 2.37 -10.12 -2.10
CA ARG A 99 3.18 -11.16 -2.72
C ARG A 99 3.02 -11.13 -4.25
N ILE A 100 1.79 -11.01 -4.75
CA ILE A 100 1.48 -10.94 -6.19
C ILE A 100 2.14 -9.71 -6.84
N PHE A 101 2.18 -8.57 -6.14
CA PHE A 101 2.73 -7.32 -6.64
C PHE A 101 4.17 -7.02 -6.17
N ALA A 102 4.86 -7.98 -5.56
CA ALA A 102 6.16 -7.77 -4.91
C ALA A 102 7.24 -7.24 -5.87
N ASP A 103 7.25 -7.72 -7.12
CA ASP A 103 8.17 -7.29 -8.17
C ASP A 103 7.96 -5.82 -8.61
N ARG A 104 6.74 -5.31 -8.41
CA ARG A 104 6.29 -3.95 -8.73
C ARG A 104 6.28 -3.01 -7.54
N LYS A 105 6.85 -3.40 -6.39
CA LYS A 105 6.93 -2.53 -5.21
C LYS A 105 7.77 -1.29 -5.49
N VAL A 106 7.26 -0.12 -5.11
CA VAL A 106 7.91 1.18 -5.33
C VAL A 106 9.13 1.32 -4.44
N ASN A 107 8.98 1.08 -3.12
CA ASN A 107 10.10 1.12 -2.20
C ASN A 107 10.64 -0.29 -1.95
N ARG A 108 11.80 -0.57 -2.53
CA ARG A 108 12.50 -1.87 -2.41
C ARG A 108 13.38 -2.00 -1.18
N ILE A 109 13.60 -0.90 -0.44
CA ILE A 109 14.45 -0.87 0.75
C ILE A 109 13.61 -0.94 2.02
N ASN A 110 12.57 -0.11 2.10
CA ASN A 110 11.60 -0.13 3.19
C ASN A 110 10.31 -0.81 2.73
N SER A 111 10.23 -2.11 2.98
CA SER A 111 9.09 -2.95 2.62
C SER A 111 7.78 -2.58 3.34
N ARG A 112 7.83 -1.79 4.43
CA ARG A 112 6.62 -1.28 5.11
C ARG A 112 5.93 -0.16 4.34
N ARG A 113 6.55 0.36 3.27
CA ARG A 113 5.91 1.33 2.36
C ARG A 113 5.26 0.58 1.19
N GLU A 114 3.97 0.31 1.37
CA GLU A 114 3.17 -0.60 0.54
C GLU A 114 2.59 0.10 -0.70
N PHE A 115 3.43 0.78 -1.45
CA PHE A 115 3.08 1.37 -2.75
C PHE A 115 3.59 0.49 -3.87
N PHE A 116 2.80 0.34 -4.93
CA PHE A 116 3.06 -0.56 -6.05
C PHE A 116 2.84 0.15 -7.39
N TYR A 117 3.69 -0.15 -8.37
CA TYR A 117 3.57 0.33 -9.75
C TYR A 117 2.52 -0.47 -10.54
N VAL A 118 1.24 -0.26 -10.22
CA VAL A 118 0.08 -0.98 -10.75
C VAL A 118 -1.10 -0.02 -10.93
N THR A 119 -2.10 -0.42 -11.73
CA THR A 119 -3.36 0.32 -11.85
C THR A 119 -4.44 -0.24 -10.92
N PRO A 120 -5.49 0.55 -10.58
CA PRO A 120 -6.64 0.04 -9.85
C PRO A 120 -7.30 -1.16 -10.54
N ALA A 121 -7.35 -1.19 -11.87
CA ALA A 121 -7.93 -2.31 -12.61
C ALA A 121 -7.13 -3.62 -12.41
N GLU A 122 -5.80 -3.54 -12.38
CA GLU A 122 -4.94 -4.71 -12.10
C GLU A 122 -5.16 -5.23 -10.67
N VAL A 123 -5.28 -4.32 -9.69
CA VAL A 123 -5.54 -4.71 -8.30
C VAL A 123 -6.92 -5.33 -8.13
N LYS A 124 -7.95 -4.80 -8.80
CA LYS A 124 -9.30 -5.38 -8.82
C LYS A 124 -9.30 -6.83 -9.27
N GLN A 125 -8.58 -7.14 -10.35
CA GLN A 125 -8.51 -8.49 -10.91
C GLN A 125 -7.89 -9.48 -9.93
N GLU A 126 -6.80 -9.11 -9.27
CA GLU A 126 -6.15 -9.98 -8.29
C GLU A 126 -6.93 -10.08 -6.99
N LEU A 127 -7.52 -8.97 -6.51
CA LEU A 127 -8.37 -8.97 -5.32
C LEU A 127 -9.60 -9.86 -5.50
N LEU A 128 -10.23 -9.88 -6.68
CA LEU A 128 -11.35 -10.79 -6.98
C LEU A 128 -10.93 -12.26 -6.89
N LYS A 129 -9.73 -12.60 -7.38
CA LYS A 129 -9.21 -13.98 -7.33
C LYS A 129 -8.90 -14.41 -5.90
N VAL A 130 -8.34 -13.50 -5.09
CA VAL A 130 -7.89 -13.80 -3.72
C VAL A 130 -9.06 -13.81 -2.74
N ALA A 131 -9.96 -12.83 -2.82
CA ALA A 131 -11.10 -12.70 -1.90
C ALA A 131 -12.32 -13.53 -2.33
N GLY A 132 -12.40 -13.93 -3.61
CA GLY A 132 -13.52 -14.67 -4.18
C GLY A 132 -14.77 -13.83 -4.46
N ASN A 133 -15.04 -12.81 -3.64
CA ASN A 133 -16.08 -11.81 -3.88
C ASN A 133 -15.60 -10.39 -3.52
N ILE A 134 -16.18 -9.39 -4.18
CA ILE A 134 -16.02 -7.98 -3.81
C ILE A 134 -17.40 -7.34 -3.95
N LEU A 135 -17.83 -6.62 -2.91
CA LEU A 135 -19.11 -5.91 -2.88
C LEU A 135 -19.07 -4.66 -3.75
N GLU A 136 -18.05 -3.82 -3.56
CA GLU A 136 -17.94 -2.52 -4.24
C GLU A 136 -16.49 -2.27 -4.66
N TYR A 137 -16.33 -1.82 -5.90
CA TYR A 137 -15.03 -1.39 -6.43
C TYR A 137 -15.22 -0.22 -7.39
N VAL A 138 -14.48 0.86 -7.17
CA VAL A 138 -14.44 2.05 -8.02
C VAL A 138 -13.26 1.95 -8.97
N ASP A 139 -13.50 1.79 -10.27
CA ASP A 139 -12.44 1.64 -11.27
C ASP A 139 -11.70 2.96 -11.52
N GLU A 140 -12.44 4.05 -11.70
CA GLU A 140 -11.90 5.36 -12.03
C GLU A 140 -11.88 6.28 -10.80
N PRO A 141 -10.72 6.83 -10.40
CA PRO A 141 -10.65 7.75 -9.28
C PRO A 141 -11.39 9.06 -9.60
N GLU A 142 -12.03 9.67 -8.59
CA GLU A 142 -12.72 10.95 -8.76
C GLU A 142 -11.72 12.09 -8.89
N ALA A 143 -10.67 12.08 -8.07
CA ALA A 143 -9.55 13.01 -8.12
C ALA A 143 -9.98 14.48 -8.23
N GLU A 144 -11.06 14.86 -7.53
CA GLU A 144 -11.76 16.12 -7.73
C GLU A 144 -10.82 17.33 -7.63
N GLN A 145 -10.10 17.44 -6.51
CA GLN A 145 -9.16 18.54 -6.27
C GLN A 145 -8.06 18.64 -7.33
N TYR A 146 -7.54 17.49 -7.80
CA TYR A 146 -6.52 17.46 -8.84
C TYR A 146 -7.09 17.95 -10.18
N ARG A 147 -8.26 17.45 -10.58
CA ARG A 147 -8.92 17.84 -11.84
C ARG A 147 -9.31 19.31 -11.84
N GLU A 148 -9.82 19.84 -10.72
CA GLU A 148 -10.11 21.27 -10.58
C GLU A 148 -8.83 22.12 -10.65
N SER A 149 -7.74 21.68 -10.02
CA SER A 149 -6.44 22.38 -10.11
C SER A 149 -5.93 22.48 -11.55
N LEU A 150 -6.08 21.42 -12.35
CA LEU A 150 -5.72 21.43 -13.77
C LEU A 150 -6.58 22.41 -14.58
N LYS A 151 -7.90 22.48 -14.31
CA LYS A 151 -8.78 23.44 -14.98
C LYS A 151 -8.38 24.89 -14.68
N ILE A 152 -8.04 25.18 -13.42
CA ILE A 152 -7.57 26.51 -13.01
C ILE A 152 -6.27 26.86 -13.74
N GLN A 153 -5.28 25.96 -13.72
CA GLN A 153 -4.00 26.16 -14.41
C GLN A 153 -4.17 26.41 -15.92
N GLN A 154 -5.09 25.68 -16.57
CA GLN A 154 -5.41 25.87 -17.98
C GLN A 154 -6.05 27.25 -18.25
N ALA A 155 -6.97 27.68 -17.38
CA ALA A 155 -7.60 29.00 -17.50
C ALA A 155 -6.60 30.14 -17.32
N GLU A 156 -5.69 30.03 -16.34
CA GLU A 156 -4.60 31.00 -16.11
C GLU A 156 -3.63 31.06 -17.31
N SER A 157 -3.29 29.90 -17.88
CA SER A 157 -2.39 29.83 -19.04
C SER A 157 -3.03 30.35 -20.34
N ALA A 158 -4.36 30.41 -20.40
CA ALA A 158 -5.13 30.91 -21.54
C ALA A 158 -5.42 32.42 -21.47
N GLN A 159 -5.05 33.09 -20.37
CA GLN A 159 -5.14 34.54 -20.23
C GLN A 159 -3.77 35.18 -20.54
N PRO A 160 -3.62 35.85 -21.70
CA PRO A 160 -2.37 36.51 -22.09
C PRO A 160 -2.08 37.79 -21.30
#